data_AF-A0A6C0IR99-F1
#
_entry.id   AF-A0A6C0IR99-F1
#
_cell.length_a   1.000
_cell.length_b   1.000
_cell.length_c   1.000
_cell.angle_alpha   90.00
_cell.angle_beta   90.00
_cell.angle_gamma   90.00
#
_symmetry.space_group_name_H-M   'P 1'
#
loop_
_entity.id
_entity.type
_entity.pdbx_description
1 polymer ?
#
loop_
_entity_poly.entity_id
_entity_poly.type
_entity_poly.pdbx_seq_one_letter_code
_entity_poly.pdbx_strand_id
1 'polypeptide(L)'
;MSKILICGFPHCGTSILKSIICHIDDTEEICHETHVITKSTDKKYIVAKYPFVLRSFFNETYKDYIKIFIIRNPLYVFSSLRKRFNDNIPSDHSINAYIKTIKLFIHYSKNPSENIYTLRYEDLFENDYKQITNVLDNIGLQYTNDIFDNSKYVNKIIECISVPVHKPLNSQHGEYRTWGINQPFISNNDISKIDLTGSQKQLLLNDKYIQEVYPDIKLIYEQSETFTQINKHLLK
;
A
#
# COMPACT_ATOMS: atom_id res chain seq x y z
N MET A 1 24.22 9.05 2.96
CA MET A 1 23.19 8.26 2.26
C MET A 1 22.26 7.67 3.31
N SER A 2 20.98 8.00 3.24
CA SER A 2 19.94 7.47 4.15
C SER A 2 19.15 6.36 3.47
N LYS A 3 18.65 5.39 4.25
CA LYS A 3 17.91 4.23 3.73
C LYS A 3 16.43 4.39 4.02
N ILE A 4 15.58 4.28 3.03
CA ILE A 4 14.11 4.29 3.20
C ILE A 4 13.59 2.88 2.91
N LEU A 5 12.88 2.30 3.89
CA LEU A 5 12.16 1.04 3.75
C LEU A 5 10.65 1.29 3.80
N ILE A 6 9.96 0.98 2.71
CA ILE A 6 8.50 0.94 2.69
C ILE A 6 8.06 -0.47 3.06
N CYS A 7 7.21 -0.59 4.09
CA CYS A 7 6.69 -1.87 4.55
C CYS A 7 5.21 -1.78 4.93
N GLY A 8 4.57 -2.92 5.10
CA GLY A 8 3.14 -2.97 5.40
C GLY A 8 2.57 -4.37 5.33
N PHE A 9 1.30 -4.44 4.95
CA PHE A 9 0.68 -5.70 4.55
C PHE A 9 0.59 -5.75 3.01
N PRO A 10 0.68 -6.94 2.38
CA PRO A 10 0.48 -7.07 0.94
C PRO A 10 -0.85 -6.44 0.49
N HIS A 11 -0.89 -5.88 -0.72
CA HIS A 11 -2.07 -5.17 -1.27
C HIS A 11 -2.45 -3.84 -0.58
N CYS A 12 -1.62 -3.30 0.32
CA CYS A 12 -1.80 -1.97 0.92
C CYS A 12 -1.17 -0.80 0.14
N GLY A 13 -0.75 -1.00 -1.11
CA GLY A 13 -0.20 0.09 -1.94
C GLY A 13 1.30 0.37 -1.78
N THR A 14 2.06 -0.50 -1.11
CA THR A 14 3.51 -0.38 -0.93
C THR A 14 4.28 -0.14 -2.24
N SER A 15 3.81 -0.70 -3.36
CA SER A 15 4.48 -0.52 -4.66
C SER A 15 4.22 0.85 -5.28
N ILE A 16 2.99 1.37 -5.14
CA ILE A 16 2.64 2.71 -5.62
C ILE A 16 3.44 3.74 -4.80
N LEU A 17 3.46 3.59 -3.48
CA LEU A 17 4.23 4.47 -2.61
C LEU A 17 5.73 4.46 -2.95
N LYS A 18 6.31 3.29 -3.23
CA LYS A 18 7.72 3.19 -3.68
C LYS A 18 7.94 4.03 -4.94
N SER A 19 7.09 3.86 -5.94
CA SER A 19 7.17 4.61 -7.20
C SER A 19 7.15 6.12 -6.98
N ILE A 20 6.17 6.64 -6.23
CA ILE A 20 6.06 8.08 -5.97
C ILE A 20 7.30 8.65 -5.27
N ILE A 21 7.85 7.95 -4.28
CA ILE A 21 9.07 8.42 -3.61
C ILE A 21 10.26 8.34 -4.57
N CYS A 22 10.33 7.32 -5.43
CA CYS A 22 11.42 7.14 -6.39
C CYS A 22 11.34 8.10 -7.60
N HIS A 23 10.25 8.86 -7.75
CA HIS A 23 10.16 9.94 -8.72
C HIS A 23 10.98 11.18 -8.30
N ILE A 24 11.44 11.24 -7.05
CA ILE A 24 12.24 12.34 -6.50
C ILE A 24 13.70 12.17 -6.94
N ASP A 25 14.28 13.22 -7.53
CA ASP A 25 15.63 13.19 -8.12
C ASP A 25 16.74 12.73 -7.15
N ASP A 26 16.59 13.01 -5.86
CA ASP A 26 17.55 12.68 -4.80
C ASP A 26 17.42 11.25 -4.26
N THR A 27 16.61 10.42 -4.92
CA THR A 27 16.35 9.04 -4.53
C THR A 27 16.85 8.05 -5.57
N GLU A 28 17.32 6.90 -5.09
CA GLU A 28 17.69 5.74 -5.90
C GLU A 28 16.76 4.57 -5.57
N GLU A 29 16.18 3.95 -6.58
CA GLU A 29 15.26 2.82 -6.41
C GLU A 29 16.01 1.47 -6.34
N ILE A 30 15.61 0.62 -5.40
CA ILE A 30 15.77 -0.83 -5.56
C ILE A 30 14.48 -1.41 -6.11
N CYS A 31 14.51 -1.79 -7.39
CA CYS A 31 13.30 -2.16 -8.13
C CYS A 31 12.60 -3.38 -7.52
N HIS A 32 13.35 -4.46 -7.25
CA HIS A 32 12.79 -5.71 -6.71
C HIS A 32 12.46 -5.60 -5.23
N GLU A 33 11.58 -6.48 -4.74
CA GLU A 33 11.20 -6.49 -3.33
C GLU A 33 12.35 -6.98 -2.45
N THR A 34 12.83 -6.11 -1.57
CA THR A 34 13.86 -6.42 -0.59
C THR A 34 13.67 -5.55 0.65
N HIS A 35 14.13 -6.04 1.78
CA HIS A 35 14.24 -5.28 3.02
C HIS A 35 15.69 -4.93 3.35
N VAL A 36 16.67 -5.47 2.62
CA VAL A 36 18.10 -5.20 2.85
C VAL A 36 18.65 -4.38 1.69
N ILE A 37 19.18 -3.21 2.02
CA ILE A 37 19.83 -2.29 1.06
C ILE A 37 21.34 -2.48 1.11
N THR A 38 21.89 -3.10 0.06
CA THR A 38 23.35 -3.28 -0.15
C THR A 38 23.90 -2.44 -1.31
N LYS A 39 23.01 -1.84 -2.13
CA LYS A 39 23.38 -0.98 -3.26
C LYS A 39 24.08 0.28 -2.74
N SER A 40 25.08 0.75 -3.49
CA SER A 40 25.69 2.07 -3.31
C SER A 40 25.17 3.02 -4.38
N THR A 41 25.05 4.30 -4.04
CA THR A 41 24.58 5.37 -4.93
C THR A 41 25.20 6.70 -4.50
N ASP A 42 25.25 7.67 -5.42
CA ASP A 42 25.56 9.07 -5.16
C ASP A 42 24.32 9.87 -4.70
N LYS A 43 23.12 9.31 -4.85
CA LYS A 43 21.86 9.88 -4.37
C LYS A 43 21.81 9.98 -2.85
N LYS A 44 21.03 10.95 -2.35
CA LYS A 44 20.88 11.19 -0.90
C LYS A 44 20.18 10.03 -0.20
N TYR A 45 19.21 9.39 -0.87
CA TYR A 45 18.43 8.28 -0.32
C TYR A 45 18.43 7.06 -1.25
N ILE A 46 18.43 5.85 -0.68
CA ILE A 46 18.03 4.62 -1.39
C ILE A 46 16.69 4.15 -0.84
N VAL A 47 15.75 3.83 -1.72
CA VAL A 47 14.41 3.38 -1.39
C VAL A 47 14.27 1.90 -1.73
N ALA A 48 13.94 1.09 -0.73
CA ALA A 48 13.55 -0.30 -0.90
C ALA A 48 12.13 -0.53 -0.39
N LYS A 49 11.53 -1.62 -0.85
CA LYS A 49 10.20 -2.03 -0.40
C LYS A 49 10.15 -3.50 -0.11
N TYR A 50 9.53 -3.85 1.00
CA TYR A 50 9.17 -5.22 1.35
C TYR A 50 7.71 -5.27 1.78
N PRO A 51 6.83 -6.07 1.15
CA PRO A 51 5.38 -5.94 1.34
C PRO A 51 4.88 -6.48 2.67
N PHE A 52 5.73 -7.08 3.49
CA PHE A 52 5.41 -7.60 4.82
C PHE A 52 6.10 -6.77 5.89
N VAL A 53 5.67 -6.97 7.14
CA VAL A 53 6.33 -6.39 8.31
C VAL A 53 7.07 -7.48 9.08
N LEU A 54 8.36 -7.22 9.36
CA LEU A 54 9.17 -8.03 10.27
C LEU A 54 9.35 -7.27 11.59
N ARG A 55 9.34 -7.97 12.72
CA ARG A 55 9.59 -7.35 14.04
C ARG A 55 10.95 -6.64 14.10
N SER A 56 11.94 -7.15 13.36
CA SER A 56 13.27 -6.54 13.24
C SER A 56 13.25 -5.14 12.64
N PHE A 57 12.23 -4.77 11.85
CA PHE A 57 12.16 -3.43 11.26
C PHE A 57 12.05 -2.31 12.29
N PHE A 58 11.69 -2.63 13.53
CA PHE A 58 11.51 -1.65 14.59
C PHE A 58 12.43 -1.86 15.79
N ASN A 59 13.54 -2.57 15.60
CA ASN A 59 14.59 -2.71 16.60
C ASN A 59 15.93 -2.20 16.06
N GLU A 60 16.99 -2.37 16.84
CA GLU A 60 18.35 -1.91 16.53
C GLU A 60 18.88 -2.37 15.16
N THR A 61 18.39 -3.48 14.62
CA THR A 61 18.82 -4.01 13.31
C THR A 61 18.49 -3.05 12.16
N TYR A 62 17.44 -2.23 12.30
CA TYR A 62 16.96 -1.30 11.26
C TYR A 62 16.96 0.15 11.74
N LYS A 63 17.81 0.49 12.73
CA LYS A 63 17.86 1.85 13.28
C LYS A 63 18.38 2.89 12.29
N ASP A 64 19.21 2.48 11.33
CA ASP A 64 19.75 3.32 10.25
C ASP A 64 18.77 3.48 9.07
N TYR A 65 17.58 2.88 9.16
CA TYR A 65 16.52 3.02 8.18
C TYR A 65 15.45 4.00 8.65
N ILE A 66 14.98 4.81 7.72
CA ILE A 66 13.67 5.45 7.75
C ILE A 66 12.63 4.43 7.26
N LYS A 67 11.52 4.30 7.97
CA LYS A 67 10.47 3.31 7.71
C LYS A 67 9.19 4.05 7.41
N ILE A 68 8.56 3.74 6.28
CA ILE A 68 7.21 4.20 5.97
C ILE A 68 6.30 2.97 5.99
N PHE A 69 5.56 2.83 7.08
CA PHE A 69 4.67 1.70 7.36
C PHE A 69 3.25 2.04 6.90
N ILE A 70 2.82 1.40 5.82
CA ILE A 70 1.51 1.63 5.20
C ILE A 70 0.49 0.50 5.50
N ILE A 71 -0.75 0.89 5.79
CA ILE A 71 -1.91 0.01 5.92
C ILE A 71 -3.05 0.46 4.99
N ARG A 72 -4.02 -0.39 4.66
CA ARG A 72 -5.14 -0.06 3.76
C ARG A 72 -6.42 -0.70 4.28
N ASN A 73 -7.57 -0.06 4.05
CA ASN A 73 -8.85 -0.58 4.50
C ASN A 73 -9.03 -2.05 4.06
N PRO A 74 -9.26 -2.98 5.00
CA PRO A 74 -9.17 -4.40 4.72
C PRO A 74 -10.28 -4.90 3.80
N LEU A 75 -11.40 -4.18 3.66
CA LEU A 75 -12.43 -4.55 2.68
C LEU A 75 -11.83 -4.62 1.27
N TYR A 76 -11.02 -3.63 0.90
CA TYR A 76 -10.36 -3.60 -0.41
C TYR A 76 -9.16 -4.53 -0.50
N VAL A 77 -8.41 -4.71 0.60
CA VAL A 77 -7.28 -5.66 0.66
C VAL A 77 -7.75 -7.08 0.36
N PHE A 78 -8.75 -7.57 1.10
CA PHE A 78 -9.21 -8.95 0.95
C PHE A 78 -9.98 -9.16 -0.35
N SER A 79 -10.70 -8.15 -0.84
CA SER A 79 -11.29 -8.20 -2.18
C SER A 79 -10.22 -8.28 -3.28
N SER A 80 -9.10 -7.56 -3.11
CA SER A 80 -7.97 -7.62 -4.03
C SER A 80 -7.27 -8.99 -4.00
N LEU A 81 -7.09 -9.56 -2.81
CA LEU A 81 -6.50 -10.89 -2.63
C LEU A 81 -7.36 -11.98 -3.26
N ARG A 82 -8.69 -11.96 -3.07
CA ARG A 82 -9.60 -12.92 -3.69
C ARG A 82 -9.53 -12.88 -5.20
N LYS A 83 -9.58 -11.68 -5.79
CA LYS A 83 -9.41 -11.49 -7.25
C LYS A 83 -8.06 -12.00 -7.77
N ARG A 84 -7.04 -12.03 -6.91
CA ARG A 84 -5.68 -12.44 -7.26
C ARG A 84 -5.45 -13.93 -7.12
N PHE A 85 -5.99 -14.55 -6.08
CA PHE A 85 -5.70 -15.93 -5.69
C PHE A 85 -6.90 -16.89 -5.84
N ASN A 86 -8.05 -16.39 -6.27
CA ASN A 86 -9.29 -17.16 -6.41
C ASN A 86 -9.60 -17.99 -5.15
N ASP A 87 -9.64 -17.30 -4.00
CA ASP A 87 -9.83 -17.85 -2.65
C ASP A 87 -8.70 -18.73 -2.08
N ASN A 88 -7.67 -19.09 -2.86
CA ASN A 88 -6.46 -19.77 -2.39
C ASN A 88 -5.45 -18.79 -1.77
N ILE A 89 -5.88 -18.01 -0.78
CA ILE A 89 -5.08 -16.95 -0.16
C ILE A 89 -3.98 -17.59 0.73
N PRO A 90 -2.69 -17.24 0.51
CA PRO A 90 -1.59 -17.73 1.35
C PRO A 90 -1.73 -17.34 2.83
N SER A 91 -1.13 -18.12 3.74
CA SER A 91 -1.31 -17.96 5.19
C SER A 91 -0.75 -16.64 5.74
N ASP A 92 0.33 -16.15 5.17
CA ASP A 92 0.96 -14.84 5.43
C ASP A 92 0.14 -13.66 4.86
N HIS A 93 -0.90 -13.93 4.07
CA HIS A 93 -1.88 -12.99 3.56
C HIS A 93 -3.26 -13.13 4.25
N SER A 94 -3.35 -13.90 5.35
CA SER A 94 -4.61 -14.12 6.06
C SER A 94 -5.13 -12.89 6.83
N ILE A 95 -6.42 -12.89 7.17
CA ILE A 95 -7.02 -11.88 8.07
C ILE A 95 -6.28 -11.83 9.42
N ASN A 96 -5.87 -12.97 9.95
CA ASN A 96 -5.11 -13.01 11.20
C ASN A 96 -3.72 -12.36 11.06
N ALA A 97 -3.06 -12.53 9.91
CA ALA A 97 -1.82 -11.82 9.61
C ALA A 97 -2.06 -10.31 9.51
N TYR A 98 -3.11 -9.88 8.81
CA TYR A 98 -3.50 -8.48 8.74
C TYR A 98 -3.80 -7.87 10.12
N ILE A 99 -4.53 -8.58 10.99
CA ILE A 99 -4.83 -8.12 12.37
C ILE A 99 -3.55 -7.99 13.18
N LYS A 100 -2.56 -8.87 13.01
CA LYS A 100 -1.24 -8.71 13.64
C LYS A 100 -0.53 -7.45 13.13
N THR A 101 -0.56 -7.21 11.83
CA THR A 101 0.05 -6.02 11.22
C THR A 101 -0.63 -4.73 11.68
N ILE A 102 -1.97 -4.66 11.69
CA ILE A 102 -2.69 -3.44 12.08
C ILE A 102 -2.53 -3.11 13.57
N LYS A 103 -2.40 -4.12 14.45
CA LYS A 103 -2.03 -3.89 15.86
C LYS A 103 -0.69 -3.18 15.99
N LEU A 104 0.29 -3.58 15.18
CA LEU A 104 1.60 -2.94 15.18
C LEU A 104 1.54 -1.54 14.57
N PHE A 105 0.72 -1.36 13.53
CA PHE A 105 0.46 -0.04 12.95
C PHE A 105 -0.13 0.92 13.99
N ILE A 106 -1.16 0.49 14.74
CA ILE A 106 -1.75 1.27 15.84
C ILE A 106 -0.70 1.65 16.87
N HIS A 107 0.15 0.69 17.27
CA HIS A 107 1.22 0.95 18.24
C HIS A 107 2.14 2.09 17.80
N TYR A 108 2.68 2.05 16.58
CA TYR A 108 3.58 3.10 16.08
C TYR A 108 2.87 4.39 15.67
N SER A 109 1.58 4.33 15.32
CA SER A 109 0.77 5.52 15.07
C SER A 109 0.52 6.31 16.37
N LYS A 110 0.26 5.60 17.49
CA LYS A 110 0.03 6.21 18.81
C LYS A 110 1.31 6.52 19.58
N ASN A 111 2.41 5.87 19.26
CA ASN A 111 3.71 6.06 19.88
C ASN A 111 4.73 6.39 18.78
N PRO A 112 4.70 7.61 18.21
CA PRO A 112 5.63 8.01 17.16
C PRO A 112 7.06 7.82 17.63
N SER A 113 7.87 7.24 16.76
CA SER A 113 9.29 7.01 16.99
C SER A 113 10.08 7.64 15.85
N GLU A 114 11.29 8.08 16.15
CA GLU A 114 12.17 8.68 15.14
C GLU A 114 12.32 7.72 13.95
N ASN A 115 12.27 8.27 12.74
CA ASN A 115 12.43 7.51 11.50
C ASN A 115 11.36 6.43 11.27
N ILE A 116 10.21 6.47 11.95
CA ILE A 116 9.05 5.60 11.67
C ILE A 116 7.82 6.45 11.40
N TYR A 117 7.33 6.38 10.17
CA TYR A 117 6.12 7.06 9.71
C TYR A 117 5.03 6.03 9.46
N THR A 118 3.82 6.30 9.94
CA THR A 118 2.65 5.47 9.69
C THR A 118 1.68 6.21 8.77
N LEU A 119 1.12 5.50 7.78
CA LEU A 119 0.26 6.11 6.78
C LEU A 119 -0.85 5.12 6.36
N ARG A 120 -2.08 5.58 6.21
CA ARG A 120 -3.11 4.77 5.54
C ARG A 120 -3.03 5.00 4.04
N TYR A 121 -3.33 3.98 3.25
CA TYR A 121 -3.38 4.07 1.80
C TYR A 121 -4.36 5.15 1.35
N GLU A 122 -5.49 5.28 2.04
CA GLU A 122 -6.51 6.29 1.77
C GLU A 122 -5.93 7.71 1.91
N ASP A 123 -5.13 7.94 2.95
CA ASP A 123 -4.51 9.23 3.27
C ASP A 123 -3.52 9.70 2.20
N LEU A 124 -3.01 8.78 1.36
CA LEU A 124 -2.11 9.12 0.24
C LEU A 124 -2.74 10.11 -0.73
N PHE A 125 -4.07 10.12 -0.85
CA PHE A 125 -4.79 10.85 -1.90
C PHE A 125 -5.66 11.99 -1.36
N GLU A 126 -5.84 12.05 -0.04
CA GLU A 126 -6.72 13.03 0.60
C GLU A 126 -6.07 14.42 0.66
N ASN A 127 -6.91 15.46 0.56
CA ASN A 127 -6.53 16.87 0.73
C ASN A 127 -5.30 17.27 -0.11
N ASP A 128 -5.31 16.93 -1.40
CA ASP A 128 -4.22 17.22 -2.34
C ASP A 128 -2.86 16.65 -1.84
N TYR A 129 -2.87 15.35 -1.53
CA TYR A 129 -1.69 14.59 -1.10
C TYR A 129 -1.04 15.04 0.23
N LYS A 130 -1.75 15.83 1.05
CA LYS A 130 -1.20 16.47 2.27
C LYS A 130 -0.48 15.52 3.23
N GLN A 131 -1.00 14.30 3.43
CA GLN A 131 -0.39 13.40 4.40
C GLN A 131 0.92 12.78 3.89
N ILE A 132 0.99 12.47 2.60
CA ILE A 132 2.26 11.99 2.03
C ILE A 132 3.28 13.13 1.95
N THR A 133 2.88 14.35 1.57
CA THR A 133 3.81 15.50 1.55
C THR A 133 4.38 15.79 2.94
N ASN A 134 3.56 15.76 4.00
CA ASN A 134 4.04 15.89 5.38
C ASN A 134 5.11 14.82 5.73
N VAL A 135 4.93 13.58 5.29
CA VAL A 135 5.92 12.52 5.52
C VAL A 135 7.21 12.82 4.77
N LEU A 136 7.14 13.21 3.50
CA LEU A 136 8.32 13.54 2.67
C LEU A 136 9.08 14.75 3.22
N ASP A 137 8.36 15.79 3.64
CA ASP A 137 8.92 17.01 4.23
C ASP A 137 9.64 16.71 5.55
N ASN A 138 9.02 15.89 6.42
CA ASN A 138 9.63 15.47 7.69
C ASN A 138 10.89 14.60 7.50
N ILE A 139 10.99 13.87 6.38
CA ILE A 139 12.20 13.12 6.01
C ILE A 139 13.29 14.06 5.45
N GLY A 140 12.92 15.27 5.02
CA GLY A 140 13.81 16.24 4.39
C GLY A 140 14.07 15.95 2.91
N LEU A 141 13.11 15.32 2.23
CA LEU A 141 13.10 15.17 0.77
C LEU A 141 12.73 16.51 0.12
N GLN A 142 13.32 16.81 -1.03
CA GLN A 142 13.01 18.00 -1.83
C GLN A 142 12.38 17.54 -3.13
N TYR A 143 11.18 18.01 -3.44
CA TYR A 143 10.40 17.54 -4.58
C TYR A 143 9.47 18.64 -5.09
N THR A 144 8.94 18.45 -6.29
CA THR A 144 7.84 19.24 -6.85
C THR A 144 6.60 18.34 -6.97
N ASN A 145 5.44 18.93 -7.22
CA ASN A 145 4.20 18.16 -7.40
C ASN A 145 4.24 17.23 -8.63
N ASP A 146 5.25 17.35 -9.48
CA ASP A 146 5.45 16.46 -10.63
C ASP A 146 5.56 15.00 -10.21
N ILE A 147 6.06 14.69 -9.00
CA ILE A 147 6.19 13.32 -8.52
C ILE A 147 4.85 12.57 -8.44
N PHE A 148 3.72 13.28 -8.42
CA PHE A 148 2.38 12.69 -8.41
C PHE A 148 1.79 12.48 -9.81
N ASP A 149 2.43 13.04 -10.85
CA ASP A 149 2.04 12.83 -12.24
C ASP A 149 2.76 11.62 -12.83
N ASN A 150 2.14 10.45 -12.66
CA ASN A 150 2.68 9.18 -13.18
C ASN A 150 2.91 9.18 -14.71
N SER A 151 2.31 10.11 -15.48
CA SER A 151 2.56 10.19 -16.93
C SER A 151 3.98 10.66 -17.29
N LYS A 152 4.69 11.27 -16.33
CA LYS A 152 6.08 11.74 -16.48
C LYS A 152 7.12 10.66 -16.20
N TYR A 153 6.71 9.48 -15.73
CA TYR A 153 7.61 8.45 -15.23
C TYR A 153 7.28 7.07 -15.81
N VAL A 154 8.29 6.19 -15.81
CA VAL A 154 8.14 4.78 -16.19
C VAL A 154 8.47 3.91 -14.98
N ASN A 155 7.43 3.39 -14.34
CA ASN A 155 7.54 2.63 -13.11
C ASN A 155 7.68 1.13 -13.35
N LYS A 156 8.52 0.46 -12.54
CA LYS A 156 8.75 -0.99 -12.63
C LYS A 156 8.63 -1.70 -11.28
N ILE A 157 8.04 -2.90 -11.29
CA ILE A 157 8.04 -3.81 -10.14
C ILE A 157 9.28 -4.69 -10.13
N ILE A 158 9.72 -5.14 -11.31
CA ILE A 158 10.93 -5.93 -11.54
C ILE A 158 11.53 -5.44 -12.86
N GLU A 159 12.86 -5.38 -12.96
CA GLU A 159 13.56 -4.79 -14.12
C GLU A 159 13.22 -5.44 -15.46
N CYS A 160 12.92 -6.74 -15.46
CA CYS A 160 12.64 -7.53 -16.67
C CYS A 160 11.19 -7.41 -17.18
N ILE A 161 10.30 -6.67 -16.52
CA ILE A 161 8.91 -6.51 -16.93
C ILE A 161 8.73 -5.17 -17.65
N SER A 162 8.37 -5.22 -18.93
CA SER A 162 7.93 -4.04 -19.69
C SER A 162 6.58 -3.54 -19.19
N VAL A 163 6.34 -2.23 -19.26
CA VAL A 163 5.03 -1.66 -18.92
C VAL A 163 3.99 -2.13 -19.94
N PRO A 164 2.93 -2.86 -19.52
CA PRO A 164 1.90 -3.31 -20.44
C PRO A 164 1.10 -2.15 -21.02
N VAL A 165 0.81 -2.19 -22.32
CA VAL A 165 -0.02 -1.17 -23.01
C VAL A 165 -1.50 -1.29 -22.62
N HIS A 166 -1.96 -2.52 -22.37
CA HIS A 166 -3.33 -2.84 -21.97
C HIS A 166 -3.35 -3.44 -20.57
N LYS A 167 -4.50 -3.28 -19.89
CA LYS A 167 -4.71 -3.84 -18.56
C LYS A 167 -4.60 -5.38 -18.60
N PRO A 168 -3.61 -5.98 -17.89
CA PRO A 168 -3.45 -7.43 -17.87
C PRO A 168 -4.54 -8.12 -17.05
N LEU A 169 -4.60 -9.45 -17.13
CA LEU A 169 -5.45 -10.26 -16.26
C LEU A 169 -4.97 -10.16 -14.80
N ASN A 170 -5.90 -10.32 -13.85
CA ASN A 170 -5.53 -10.36 -12.43
C ASN A 170 -4.60 -11.53 -12.10
N SER A 171 -4.61 -12.65 -12.83
CA SER A 171 -3.67 -13.74 -12.60
C SER A 171 -2.23 -13.43 -13.04
N GLN A 172 -2.00 -12.43 -13.89
CA GLN A 172 -0.68 -12.00 -14.35
C GLN A 172 -0.07 -11.03 -13.34
N HIS A 173 0.44 -11.57 -12.21
CA HIS A 173 0.81 -10.79 -11.03
C HIS A 173 1.78 -9.64 -11.32
N GLY A 174 2.89 -9.92 -12.01
CA GLY A 174 3.94 -8.93 -12.27
C GLY A 174 3.45 -7.84 -13.21
N GLU A 175 2.89 -8.24 -14.35
CA GLU A 175 2.38 -7.37 -15.39
C GLU A 175 1.23 -6.50 -14.89
N TYR A 176 0.25 -7.08 -14.19
CA TYR A 176 -0.88 -6.32 -13.65
C TYR A 176 -0.41 -5.25 -12.66
N ARG A 177 0.55 -5.59 -11.80
CA ARG A 177 1.11 -4.64 -10.83
C ARG A 177 1.92 -3.55 -11.52
N THR A 178 2.77 -3.90 -12.48
CA THR A 178 3.52 -2.93 -13.29
C THR A 178 2.59 -2.01 -14.06
N TRP A 179 1.52 -2.52 -14.69
CA TRP A 179 0.49 -1.70 -15.31
C TRP A 179 -0.16 -0.73 -14.30
N GLY A 180 -0.53 -1.25 -13.11
CA GLY A 180 -1.21 -0.48 -12.07
C GLY A 180 -0.40 0.69 -11.51
N ILE A 181 0.91 0.54 -11.29
CA ILE A 181 1.77 1.63 -10.80
C ILE A 181 2.09 2.69 -11.87
N ASN A 182 1.72 2.46 -13.12
CA ASN A 182 1.82 3.43 -14.21
C ASN A 182 0.46 4.09 -14.56
N GLN A 183 -0.60 3.79 -13.80
CA GLN A 183 -1.88 4.49 -13.93
C GLN A 183 -1.85 5.79 -13.12
N PRO A 184 -2.78 6.75 -13.33
CA PRO A 184 -2.85 7.97 -12.52
C PRO A 184 -2.78 7.70 -11.01
N PHE A 185 -2.07 8.55 -10.27
CA PHE A 185 -1.88 8.41 -8.82
C PHE A 185 -3.16 8.81 -8.06
N ILE A 186 -4.17 7.94 -8.12
CA ILE A 186 -5.47 8.12 -7.49
C ILE A 186 -5.83 6.92 -6.62
N SER A 187 -6.77 7.13 -5.70
CA SER A 187 -7.30 6.04 -4.89
C SER A 187 -7.99 5.01 -5.77
N ASN A 188 -7.57 3.75 -5.62
CA ASN A 188 -8.19 2.61 -6.29
C ASN A 188 -9.24 1.90 -5.40
N ASN A 189 -9.56 2.48 -4.23
CA ASN A 189 -10.69 2.06 -3.41
C ASN A 189 -11.98 2.51 -4.08
N ASP A 190 -12.78 1.53 -4.49
CA ASP A 190 -14.05 1.74 -5.18
C ASP A 190 -15.03 0.72 -4.60
N ILE A 191 -16.16 1.19 -4.10
CA ILE A 191 -17.16 0.37 -3.42
C ILE A 191 -17.65 -0.79 -4.29
N SER A 192 -17.68 -0.64 -5.61
CA SER A 192 -18.05 -1.70 -6.56
C SER A 192 -17.05 -2.86 -6.59
N LYS A 193 -15.83 -2.65 -6.08
CA LYS A 193 -14.76 -3.65 -6.07
C LYS A 193 -14.76 -4.50 -4.80
N ILE A 194 -15.58 -4.18 -3.80
CA ILE A 194 -15.71 -4.97 -2.57
C ILE A 194 -16.41 -6.28 -2.91
N ASP A 195 -15.70 -7.39 -2.67
CA ASP A 195 -16.14 -8.75 -2.97
C ASP A 195 -15.57 -9.68 -1.89
N LEU A 196 -16.37 -9.98 -0.88
CA LEU A 196 -15.97 -10.72 0.33
C LEU A 196 -16.93 -11.88 0.58
N THR A 197 -16.39 -12.96 1.14
CA THR A 197 -17.21 -14.05 1.71
C THR A 197 -17.88 -13.59 3.01
N GLY A 198 -18.97 -14.28 3.40
CA GLY A 198 -19.67 -13.98 4.65
C GLY A 198 -18.78 -14.07 5.91
N SER A 199 -17.85 -15.03 5.94
CA SER A 199 -16.91 -15.19 7.05
C SER A 199 -15.87 -14.06 7.10
N GLN A 200 -15.32 -13.64 5.95
CA GLN A 200 -14.42 -12.49 5.89
C GLN A 200 -15.12 -11.22 6.35
N LYS A 201 -16.33 -10.95 5.85
CA LYS A 201 -17.17 -9.82 6.31
C LYS A 201 -17.31 -9.84 7.83
N GLN A 202 -17.73 -10.96 8.41
CA GLN A 202 -17.96 -11.06 9.85
C GLN A 202 -16.69 -10.75 10.65
N LEU A 203 -15.53 -11.24 10.24
CA LEU A 203 -14.26 -10.97 10.92
C LEU A 203 -13.83 -9.52 10.77
N LEU A 204 -13.86 -8.99 9.54
CA LEU A 204 -13.34 -7.65 9.24
C LEU A 204 -14.19 -6.55 9.87
N LEU A 205 -15.53 -6.69 9.86
CA LEU A 205 -16.43 -5.67 10.37
C LEU A 205 -16.52 -5.63 11.90
N ASN A 206 -16.08 -6.68 12.60
CA ASN A 206 -16.23 -6.80 14.05
C ASN A 206 -14.91 -6.78 14.83
N ASP A 207 -13.75 -6.83 14.16
CA ASP A 207 -12.47 -6.70 14.86
C ASP A 207 -12.25 -5.26 15.34
N LYS A 208 -12.01 -5.11 16.64
CA LYS A 208 -11.86 -3.79 17.29
C LYS A 208 -10.66 -2.99 16.80
N TYR A 209 -9.56 -3.64 16.41
CA TYR A 209 -8.37 -2.96 15.92
C TYR A 209 -8.57 -2.45 14.49
N ILE A 210 -9.34 -3.19 13.70
CA ILE A 210 -9.78 -2.72 12.38
C ILE A 210 -10.66 -1.48 12.53
N GLN A 211 -11.67 -1.53 13.39
CA GLN A 211 -12.55 -0.39 13.65
C GLN A 211 -11.82 0.84 14.22
N GLU A 212 -10.74 0.63 14.97
CA GLU A 212 -9.93 1.73 15.49
C GLU A 212 -9.25 2.54 14.38
N VAL A 213 -8.75 1.89 13.33
CA VAL A 213 -8.11 2.57 12.18
C VAL A 213 -9.12 2.97 11.10
N TYR A 214 -10.21 2.21 10.98
CA TYR A 214 -11.29 2.37 10.00
C TYR A 214 -12.66 2.38 10.69
N PRO A 215 -13.01 3.48 11.39
CA PRO A 215 -14.25 3.56 12.19
C PRO A 215 -15.53 3.51 11.33
N ASP A 216 -15.42 3.89 10.06
CA ASP A 216 -16.47 3.92 9.04
C ASP A 216 -16.57 2.63 8.22
N ILE A 217 -15.80 1.59 8.55
CA ILE A 217 -15.73 0.35 7.75
C ILE A 217 -17.10 -0.31 7.54
N LYS A 218 -17.99 -0.25 8.54
CA LYS A 218 -19.35 -0.80 8.45
C LYS A 218 -20.20 -0.02 7.44
N LEU A 219 -20.15 1.31 7.50
CA LEU A 219 -20.86 2.19 6.58
C LEU A 219 -20.40 1.97 5.13
N ILE A 220 -19.09 1.89 4.91
CA ILE A 220 -18.51 1.60 3.58
C ILE A 220 -19.04 0.27 3.04
N TYR A 221 -19.07 -0.77 3.88
CA TYR A 221 -19.57 -2.07 3.48
C TYR A 221 -21.09 -2.03 3.15
N GLU A 222 -21.90 -1.38 3.96
CA GLU A 222 -23.35 -1.21 3.71
C GLU A 222 -23.63 -0.48 2.38
N GLN A 223 -22.85 0.55 2.06
CA GLN A 223 -22.92 1.25 0.78
C GLN A 223 -22.60 0.32 -0.39
N SER A 224 -21.61 -0.57 -0.24
CA SER A 224 -21.24 -1.55 -1.28
C SER A 224 -22.34 -2.59 -1.54
N GLU A 225 -23.04 -3.04 -0.50
CA GLU A 225 -24.18 -3.96 -0.62
C GLU A 225 -25.36 -3.28 -1.33
N THR A 226 -25.65 -2.03 -0.94
CA THR A 226 -26.72 -1.23 -1.56
C THR A 226 -26.44 -1.01 -3.05
N PHE A 227 -25.20 -0.64 -3.39
CA PHE A 227 -24.76 -0.49 -4.78
C PHE A 227 -24.95 -1.80 -5.58
N THR A 228 -24.61 -2.93 -4.99
CA THR A 228 -24.76 -4.25 -5.62
C THR A 228 -26.24 -4.60 -5.87
N GLN A 229 -27.12 -4.28 -4.93
CA GLN A 229 -28.56 -4.55 -5.05
C GLN A 229 -29.22 -3.71 -6.15
N ILE A 230 -28.92 -2.41 -6.19
CA ILE A 230 -29.46 -1.49 -7.21
C ILE A 230 -29.07 -1.97 -8.61
N ASN A 231 -27.80 -2.30 -8.83
CA ASN A 231 -27.33 -2.75 -10.15
C ASN A 231 -27.95 -4.09 -10.58
N LYS A 232 -28.24 -4.99 -9.63
CA LYS A 232 -28.98 -6.23 -9.94
C LYS A 232 -30.43 -5.98 -10.35
N HIS A 233 -31.04 -4.89 -9.92
CA HIS A 233 -32.41 -4.53 -10.32
C HIS A 233 -32.47 -3.80 -11.66
N LEU A 234 -31.43 -3.06 -12.04
CA LEU A 234 -31.34 -2.38 -13.34
C LEU A 234 -30.97 -3.31 -14.51
N LEU A 235 -30.44 -4.51 -14.23
CA LEU A 235 -30.05 -5.51 -15.23
C LEU A 235 -31.07 -6.66 -15.39
N LYS A 236 -32.26 -6.53 -14.79
CA LYS A 236 -33.41 -7.43 -14.97
C LYS A 236 -34.49 -6.72 -15.76
#